data_AF-A0A157SUV5-F1
#
_entry.id   AF-A0A157SUV5-F1
#
_cell.length_a   1.000
_cell.length_b   1.000
_cell.length_c   1.000
_cell.angle_alpha   90.00
_cell.angle_beta   90.00
_cell.angle_gamma   90.00
#
_symmetry.space_group_name_H-M   'P 1'
#
loop_
_entity.id
_entity.type
_entity.pdbx_description
1 polymer ?
#
loop_
_entity_poly.entity_id
_entity_poly.type
_entity_poly.pdbx_seq_one_letter_code
_entity_poly.pdbx_strand_id
1 'polypeptide(L)'
;MGDTTREEAEIVGKLYSGILHKDQWHAALKAVCTHVGGQHSALMLLEPPGRVVVADTPDLPQPVIDDYETYYAAHDPGHEFAPRTPVGECYVDHRDFGEARMRASEFYQDFFHRHGMGALMCAPMVRLPGAQWYISFQRAKDRGPFAAEDERALLRLVPHLRESIRLRLRLSDMERQAALTKTSLDAIAAPLLVADAQGHVALANAAGEQWQAQHGKKLRALANWQRVLHTACGRHGPARAAAFRLHNPSDDYVVATPLAPDHGHAASHTQPLALVLVRSAAGQPLSLQGSLADLFRLTPAEARLLELLQQDLSLAQAAESLGVSYATVKTQLASLFHKTGTRRQAELLLLVTRLSMAAEAAAS
;
A
#
# COMPACT_ATOMS: atom_id res chain seq x y z
N MET A 1 14.58 -28.37 -33.97
CA MET A 1 13.48 -27.38 -34.05
C MET A 1 12.29 -27.77 -33.18
N GLY A 2 11.74 -28.99 -33.25
CA GLY A 2 10.57 -29.39 -32.43
C GLY A 2 10.80 -29.38 -30.90
N ASP A 3 12.00 -29.68 -30.44
CA ASP A 3 12.33 -29.74 -29.00
C ASP A 3 12.46 -28.35 -28.36
N THR A 4 13.17 -27.43 -29.04
CA THR A 4 13.33 -26.03 -28.61
C THR A 4 12.01 -25.29 -28.49
N THR A 5 11.07 -25.50 -29.42
CA THR A 5 9.74 -24.87 -29.36
C THR A 5 8.91 -25.41 -28.19
N ARG A 6 9.08 -26.69 -27.83
CA ARG A 6 8.42 -27.28 -26.67
C ARG A 6 8.97 -26.72 -25.36
N GLU A 7 10.28 -26.63 -25.25
CA GLU A 7 10.96 -26.03 -24.09
C GLU A 7 10.54 -24.56 -23.89
N GLU A 8 10.50 -23.77 -24.97
CA GLU A 8 10.04 -22.38 -24.93
C GLU A 8 8.56 -22.28 -24.47
N ALA A 9 7.68 -23.16 -24.94
CA ALA A 9 6.29 -23.19 -24.51
C ALA A 9 6.16 -23.52 -23.01
N GLU A 10 6.98 -24.43 -22.49
CA GLU A 10 7.02 -24.76 -21.06
C GLU A 10 7.52 -23.58 -20.22
N ILE A 11 8.55 -22.85 -20.70
CA ILE A 11 9.04 -21.61 -20.06
C ILE A 11 7.93 -20.55 -20.02
N VAL A 12 7.22 -20.35 -21.13
CA VAL A 12 6.10 -19.41 -21.20
C VAL A 12 5.01 -19.78 -20.19
N GLY A 13 4.64 -21.07 -20.09
CA GLY A 13 3.70 -21.54 -19.07
C GLY A 13 4.15 -21.19 -17.65
N LYS A 14 5.44 -21.41 -17.34
CA LYS A 14 6.02 -21.05 -16.03
C LYS A 14 5.94 -19.55 -15.75
N LEU A 15 6.26 -18.70 -16.73
CA LEU A 15 6.21 -17.24 -16.60
C LEU A 15 4.81 -16.76 -16.19
N TYR A 16 3.76 -17.28 -16.83
CA TYR A 16 2.39 -16.89 -16.48
C TYR A 16 1.91 -17.49 -15.15
N SER A 17 2.27 -18.73 -14.84
CA SER A 17 1.95 -19.33 -13.52
C SER A 17 2.67 -18.61 -12.36
N GLY A 18 3.86 -18.08 -12.61
CA GLY A 18 4.68 -17.36 -11.64
C GLY A 18 4.18 -15.95 -11.28
N ILE A 19 3.17 -15.42 -11.99
CA ILE A 19 2.66 -14.06 -11.72
C ILE A 19 2.19 -13.90 -10.28
N LEU A 20 1.58 -14.94 -9.69
CA LEU A 20 0.98 -14.90 -8.35
C LEU A 20 1.92 -15.34 -7.23
N HIS A 21 3.02 -16.05 -7.55
CA HIS A 21 3.82 -16.75 -6.56
C HIS A 21 5.32 -16.54 -6.80
N LYS A 22 6.01 -15.99 -5.78
CA LYS A 22 7.44 -15.66 -5.86
C LYS A 22 8.32 -16.87 -6.23
N ASP A 23 8.09 -18.02 -5.62
CA ASP A 23 8.91 -19.22 -5.88
C ASP A 23 8.75 -19.73 -7.32
N GLN A 24 7.52 -19.67 -7.86
CA GLN A 24 7.24 -20.06 -9.25
C GLN A 24 7.81 -19.05 -10.24
N TRP A 25 7.80 -17.76 -9.89
CA TRP A 25 8.47 -16.71 -10.65
C TRP A 25 9.98 -16.94 -10.73
N HIS A 26 10.62 -17.26 -9.60
CA HIS A 26 12.04 -17.59 -9.55
C HIS A 26 12.38 -18.82 -10.39
N ALA A 27 11.56 -19.87 -10.32
CA ALA A 27 11.72 -21.05 -11.17
C ALA A 27 11.58 -20.71 -12.67
N ALA A 28 10.69 -19.79 -13.03
CA ALA A 28 10.53 -19.33 -14.41
C ALA A 28 11.77 -18.53 -14.88
N LEU A 29 12.26 -17.57 -14.09
CA LEU A 29 13.47 -16.80 -14.40
C LEU A 29 14.70 -17.70 -14.55
N LYS A 30 14.84 -18.72 -13.69
CA LYS A 30 15.91 -19.71 -13.79
C LYS A 30 15.83 -20.56 -15.06
N ALA A 31 14.61 -20.93 -15.47
CA ALA A 31 14.40 -21.65 -16.73
C ALA A 31 14.77 -20.79 -17.95
N VAL A 32 14.37 -19.51 -17.96
CA VAL A 32 14.78 -18.55 -19.00
C VAL A 32 16.29 -18.38 -19.01
N CYS A 33 16.90 -18.20 -17.83
CA CYS A 33 18.34 -18.05 -17.67
C CYS A 33 19.09 -19.23 -18.28
N THR A 34 18.66 -20.46 -17.96
CA THR A 34 19.26 -21.68 -18.50
C THR A 34 19.09 -21.78 -20.02
N HIS A 35 17.90 -21.43 -20.54
CA HIS A 35 17.57 -21.47 -21.97
C HIS A 35 18.45 -20.56 -22.83
N VAL A 36 18.81 -19.38 -22.30
CA VAL A 36 19.72 -18.43 -22.97
C VAL A 36 21.19 -18.70 -22.65
N GLY A 37 21.49 -19.80 -21.96
CA GLY A 37 22.83 -20.20 -21.54
C GLY A 37 23.45 -19.28 -20.48
N GLY A 38 22.64 -18.57 -19.71
CA GLY A 38 23.07 -17.81 -18.53
C GLY A 38 23.31 -18.71 -17.30
N GLN A 39 24.01 -18.15 -16.32
CA GLN A 39 24.22 -18.69 -14.98
C GLN A 39 23.37 -17.96 -13.94
N HIS A 40 23.28 -16.64 -14.07
CA HIS A 40 22.46 -15.79 -13.21
C HIS A 40 21.51 -14.96 -14.06
N SER A 41 20.40 -14.54 -13.45
CA SER A 41 19.48 -13.57 -14.01
C SER A 41 19.06 -12.57 -12.95
N ALA A 42 18.89 -11.32 -13.35
CA ALA A 42 18.34 -10.29 -12.48
C ALA A 42 17.30 -9.45 -13.23
N LEU A 43 16.14 -9.26 -12.61
CA LEU A 43 15.18 -8.24 -12.97
C LEU A 43 15.60 -6.95 -12.26
N MET A 44 15.91 -5.92 -13.04
CA MET A 44 16.45 -4.66 -12.55
C MET A 44 15.49 -3.51 -12.84
N LEU A 45 15.40 -2.57 -11.91
CA LEU A 45 14.65 -1.34 -12.01
C LEU A 45 15.64 -0.17 -12.04
N LEU A 46 15.55 0.66 -13.07
CA LEU A 46 16.23 1.94 -13.18
C LEU A 46 15.25 3.07 -12.83
N GLU A 47 15.52 3.76 -11.72
CA GLU A 47 14.75 4.89 -11.22
C GLU A 47 15.47 6.22 -11.47
N PRO A 48 14.77 7.29 -11.85
CA PRO A 48 15.35 8.64 -11.92
C PRO A 48 15.85 9.13 -10.54
N PRO A 49 17.01 9.80 -10.45
CA PRO A 49 17.85 10.29 -11.54
C PRO A 49 18.95 9.32 -12.04
N GLY A 50 18.86 8.02 -11.75
CA GLY A 50 19.84 7.01 -12.22
C GLY A 50 20.13 5.89 -11.21
N ARG A 51 19.26 5.66 -10.23
CA ARG A 51 19.42 4.60 -9.23
C ARG A 51 19.02 3.25 -9.83
N VAL A 52 19.89 2.25 -9.73
CA VAL A 52 19.58 0.87 -10.13
C VAL A 52 19.23 0.06 -8.89
N VAL A 53 18.15 -0.71 -8.99
CA VAL A 53 17.68 -1.63 -7.96
C VAL A 53 17.54 -3.02 -8.58
N VAL A 54 18.09 -4.03 -7.93
CA VAL A 54 17.86 -5.44 -8.26
C VAL A 54 16.53 -5.84 -7.64
N ALA A 55 15.47 -5.69 -8.43
CA ALA A 55 14.11 -5.96 -7.97
C ALA A 55 13.84 -7.45 -7.74
N ASP A 56 14.47 -8.34 -8.52
CA ASP A 56 14.34 -9.78 -8.32
C ASP A 56 15.51 -10.57 -8.90
N THR A 57 16.00 -11.59 -8.19
CA THR A 57 17.01 -12.52 -8.70
C THR A 57 16.93 -13.88 -7.97
N PRO A 58 16.91 -15.03 -8.69
CA PRO A 58 16.75 -16.33 -8.04
C PRO A 58 18.01 -16.84 -7.30
N ASP A 59 19.20 -16.52 -7.81
CA ASP A 59 20.42 -17.27 -7.47
C ASP A 59 21.59 -16.37 -6.98
N LEU A 60 21.46 -15.04 -6.98
CA LEU A 60 22.50 -14.14 -6.47
C LEU A 60 22.36 -13.95 -4.95
N PRO A 61 23.42 -14.16 -4.15
CA PRO A 61 23.39 -13.90 -2.71
C PRO A 61 23.21 -12.41 -2.39
N GLN A 62 22.48 -12.10 -1.31
CA GLN A 62 22.21 -10.72 -0.88
C GLN A 62 23.48 -9.84 -0.76
N PRO A 63 24.61 -10.32 -0.19
CA PRO A 63 25.82 -9.48 -0.12
C PRO A 63 26.37 -9.06 -1.48
N VAL A 64 26.14 -9.84 -2.54
CA VAL A 64 26.56 -9.49 -3.91
C VAL A 64 25.65 -8.40 -4.48
N ILE A 65 24.35 -8.48 -4.17
CA ILE A 65 23.36 -7.47 -4.55
C ILE A 65 23.68 -6.14 -3.85
N ASP A 66 23.93 -6.18 -2.54
CA ASP A 66 24.23 -4.99 -1.75
C ASP A 66 25.52 -4.29 -2.22
N ASP A 67 26.57 -5.05 -2.54
CA ASP A 67 27.84 -4.53 -3.09
C ASP A 67 27.61 -3.86 -4.46
N TYR A 68 26.77 -4.48 -5.32
CA TYR A 68 26.37 -3.88 -6.59
C TYR A 68 25.59 -2.58 -6.41
N GLU A 69 24.48 -2.60 -5.67
CA GLU A 69 23.60 -1.44 -5.53
C GLU A 69 24.29 -0.25 -4.84
N THR A 70 25.20 -0.52 -3.90
CA THR A 70 25.86 0.52 -3.11
C THR A 70 26.99 1.21 -3.88
N TYR A 71 27.75 0.47 -4.69
CA TYR A 71 28.97 1.00 -5.30
C TYR A 71 29.07 0.74 -6.80
N TYR A 72 28.95 -0.52 -7.23
CA TYR A 72 29.27 -0.90 -8.61
C TYR A 72 28.20 -0.52 -9.62
N ALA A 73 26.94 -0.30 -9.20
CA ALA A 73 25.89 0.22 -10.06
C ALA A 73 26.33 1.52 -10.73
N ALA A 74 26.86 2.49 -9.97
CA ALA A 74 27.33 3.77 -10.52
C ALA A 74 28.46 3.63 -11.57
N HIS A 75 29.17 2.50 -11.56
CA HIS A 75 30.30 2.20 -12.45
C HIS A 75 29.93 1.21 -13.58
N ASP A 76 28.68 0.71 -13.59
CA ASP A 76 28.19 -0.25 -14.58
C ASP A 76 28.09 0.43 -15.97
N PRO A 77 28.85 -0.04 -16.98
CA PRO A 77 28.78 0.49 -18.33
C PRO A 77 27.40 0.35 -18.99
N GLY A 78 26.55 -0.53 -18.47
CA GLY A 78 25.15 -0.66 -18.88
C GLY A 78 24.39 0.66 -18.86
N HIS A 79 24.78 1.63 -18.01
CA HIS A 79 24.20 2.98 -18.00
C HIS A 79 24.35 3.75 -19.33
N GLU A 80 25.38 3.47 -20.12
CA GLU A 80 25.58 4.10 -21.44
C GLU A 80 24.57 3.57 -22.49
N PHE A 81 24.14 2.32 -22.34
CA PHE A 81 23.40 1.57 -23.37
C PHE A 81 21.93 1.37 -22.99
N ALA A 82 21.64 0.98 -21.75
CA ALA A 82 20.31 0.60 -21.28
C ALA A 82 19.23 1.68 -21.54
N PRO A 83 19.48 3.00 -21.40
CA PRO A 83 18.47 4.01 -21.74
C PRO A 83 18.17 4.12 -23.23
N ARG A 84 19.12 3.73 -24.09
CA ARG A 84 19.08 3.89 -25.56
C ARG A 84 18.60 2.63 -26.28
N THR A 85 18.79 1.45 -25.70
CA THR A 85 18.32 0.19 -26.29
C THR A 85 16.79 0.19 -26.34
N PRO A 86 16.18 0.07 -27.54
CA PRO A 86 14.74 -0.04 -27.65
C PRO A 86 14.25 -1.40 -27.18
N VAL A 87 12.97 -1.45 -26.87
CA VAL A 87 12.25 -2.70 -26.65
C VAL A 87 12.38 -3.60 -27.86
N GLY A 88 12.72 -4.87 -27.64
CA GLY A 88 12.89 -5.85 -28.71
C GLY A 88 14.32 -5.95 -29.25
N GLU A 89 15.25 -5.18 -28.69
CA GLU A 89 16.69 -5.35 -28.86
C GLU A 89 17.35 -5.76 -27.54
N CYS A 90 18.58 -6.27 -27.63
CA CYS A 90 19.39 -6.64 -26.48
C CYS A 90 20.71 -5.88 -26.51
N TYR A 91 21.20 -5.50 -25.33
CA TYR A 91 22.59 -5.13 -25.11
C TYR A 91 23.40 -6.40 -24.81
N VAL A 92 24.52 -6.58 -25.52
CA VAL A 92 25.47 -7.68 -25.32
C VAL A 92 26.85 -7.05 -25.12
N ASP A 93 27.40 -7.20 -23.92
CA ASP A 93 28.61 -6.50 -23.49
C ASP A 93 29.82 -6.66 -24.44
N HIS A 94 30.15 -7.87 -24.86
CA HIS A 94 31.29 -8.13 -25.73
C HIS A 94 31.12 -7.53 -27.13
N ARG A 95 29.88 -7.41 -27.61
CA ARG A 95 29.54 -6.81 -28.92
C ARG A 95 29.51 -5.29 -28.84
N ASP A 96 28.86 -4.75 -27.81
CA ASP A 96 28.46 -3.35 -27.76
C ASP A 96 29.41 -2.47 -26.94
N PHE A 97 30.01 -3.02 -25.87
CA PHE A 97 31.02 -2.33 -25.05
C PHE A 97 32.44 -2.70 -25.45
N GLY A 98 32.66 -3.98 -25.79
CA GLY A 98 33.91 -4.46 -26.35
C GLY A 98 34.99 -4.79 -25.33
N GLU A 99 35.76 -5.85 -25.59
CA GLU A 99 36.70 -6.42 -24.62
C GLU A 99 37.78 -5.45 -24.12
N ALA A 100 38.24 -4.55 -24.99
CA ALA A 100 39.27 -3.58 -24.62
C ALA A 100 38.80 -2.65 -23.49
N ARG A 101 37.54 -2.21 -23.55
CA ARG A 101 36.92 -1.38 -22.50
C ARG A 101 36.61 -2.21 -21.25
N MET A 102 36.17 -3.46 -21.42
CA MET A 102 35.95 -4.39 -20.30
C MET A 102 37.23 -4.62 -19.48
N ARG A 103 38.38 -4.78 -20.14
CA ARG A 103 39.68 -4.92 -19.45
C ARG A 103 40.09 -3.70 -18.64
N ALA A 104 39.63 -2.51 -19.03
CA ALA A 104 39.91 -1.25 -18.35
C ALA A 104 38.82 -0.82 -17.35
N SER A 105 37.73 -1.60 -17.22
CA SER A 105 36.57 -1.24 -16.42
C SER A 105 36.64 -1.86 -15.02
N GLU A 106 36.56 -1.01 -14.00
CA GLU A 106 36.46 -1.43 -12.59
C GLU A 106 35.27 -2.36 -12.34
N PHE A 107 34.11 -2.08 -12.94
CA PHE A 107 32.94 -2.94 -12.86
C PHE A 107 33.25 -4.38 -13.29
N TYR A 108 33.97 -4.58 -14.40
CA TYR A 108 34.30 -5.92 -14.88
C TYR A 108 35.41 -6.57 -14.04
N GLN A 109 36.49 -5.83 -13.74
CA GLN A 109 37.66 -6.39 -13.08
C GLN A 109 37.41 -6.70 -11.59
N ASP A 110 36.79 -5.77 -10.87
CA ASP A 110 36.76 -5.79 -9.40
C ASP A 110 35.45 -6.37 -8.85
N PHE A 111 34.36 -6.28 -9.62
CA PHE A 111 33.06 -6.85 -9.26
C PHE A 111 32.69 -8.06 -10.11
N PHE A 112 32.47 -7.87 -11.41
CA PHE A 112 31.82 -8.86 -12.27
C PHE A 112 32.60 -10.18 -12.28
N HIS A 113 33.90 -10.12 -12.55
CA HIS A 113 34.77 -11.29 -12.56
C HIS A 113 35.06 -11.87 -11.16
N ARG A 114 35.09 -11.04 -10.11
CA ARG A 114 35.26 -11.50 -8.72
C ARG A 114 34.12 -12.43 -8.30
N HIS A 115 32.91 -12.15 -8.78
CA HIS A 115 31.72 -12.94 -8.54
C HIS A 115 31.51 -14.07 -9.58
N GLY A 116 32.53 -14.40 -10.37
CA GLY A 116 32.48 -15.53 -11.32
C GLY A 116 31.75 -15.23 -12.63
N MET A 117 31.31 -14.00 -12.85
CA MET A 117 30.59 -13.60 -14.06
C MET A 117 31.57 -13.17 -15.17
N GLY A 118 31.26 -13.54 -16.41
CA GLY A 118 32.12 -13.41 -17.58
C GLY A 118 31.56 -12.55 -18.69
N ALA A 119 30.28 -12.75 -18.99
CA ALA A 119 29.56 -12.01 -20.02
C ALA A 119 28.16 -11.62 -19.53
N LEU A 120 27.63 -10.55 -20.08
CA LEU A 120 26.35 -9.95 -19.75
C LEU A 120 25.51 -9.75 -21.01
N MET A 121 24.27 -10.24 -20.98
CA MET A 121 23.22 -9.88 -21.93
C MET A 121 22.08 -9.22 -21.17
N CYS A 122 21.58 -8.10 -21.66
CA CYS A 122 20.53 -7.33 -21.00
C CYS A 122 19.47 -6.89 -22.01
N ALA A 123 18.19 -6.95 -21.63
CA ALA A 123 17.09 -6.53 -22.49
C ALA A 123 16.10 -5.63 -21.72
N PRO A 124 15.65 -4.51 -22.31
CA PRO A 124 14.58 -3.68 -21.75
C PRO A 124 13.23 -4.39 -21.81
N MET A 125 12.55 -4.47 -20.66
CA MET A 125 11.29 -5.17 -20.48
C MET A 125 10.09 -4.21 -20.43
N VAL A 126 10.01 -3.30 -19.47
CA VAL A 126 8.83 -2.46 -19.29
C VAL A 126 9.26 -1.03 -19.04
N ARG A 127 8.62 -0.07 -19.72
CA ARG A 127 8.84 1.36 -19.49
C ARG A 127 7.56 1.95 -18.94
N LEU A 128 7.59 2.40 -17.69
CA LEU A 128 6.50 3.06 -16.97
C LEU A 128 6.90 4.52 -16.70
N PRO A 129 5.94 5.43 -16.40
CA PRO A 129 6.29 6.78 -15.95
C PRO A 129 7.21 6.71 -14.73
N GLY A 130 8.44 7.21 -14.87
CA GLY A 130 9.42 7.23 -13.78
C GLY A 130 10.13 5.89 -13.48
N ALA A 131 9.97 4.85 -14.30
CA ALA A 131 10.61 3.56 -14.06
C ALA A 131 10.93 2.80 -15.36
N GLN A 132 12.15 2.28 -15.50
CA GLN A 132 12.54 1.41 -16.61
C GLN A 132 13.00 0.05 -16.08
N TRP A 133 12.36 -1.00 -16.56
CA TRP A 133 12.61 -2.37 -16.15
C TRP A 133 13.44 -3.09 -17.19
N TYR A 134 14.46 -3.82 -16.72
CA TYR A 134 15.38 -4.60 -17.54
C TYR A 134 15.48 -6.00 -16.98
N ILE A 135 15.75 -6.96 -17.85
CA ILE A 135 16.21 -8.28 -17.43
C ILE A 135 17.64 -8.46 -17.91
N SER A 136 18.53 -8.85 -17.00
CA SER A 136 19.91 -9.18 -17.30
C SER A 136 20.18 -10.65 -17.07
N PHE A 137 21.10 -11.20 -17.85
CA PHE A 137 21.60 -12.55 -17.77
C PHE A 137 23.11 -12.50 -17.74
N GLN A 138 23.71 -13.16 -16.75
CA GLN A 138 25.15 -13.23 -16.58
C GLN A 138 25.63 -14.65 -16.84
N ARG A 139 26.66 -14.81 -17.67
CA ARG A 139 27.34 -16.08 -17.95
C ARG A 139 28.52 -16.28 -17.01
N ALA A 140 28.85 -17.53 -16.74
CA ALA A 140 30.07 -17.86 -16.02
C ALA A 140 31.32 -17.44 -16.82
N LYS A 141 32.38 -17.04 -16.11
CA LYS A 141 33.63 -16.54 -16.69
C LYS A 141 34.30 -17.48 -17.69
N ASP A 142 34.12 -18.78 -17.53
CA ASP A 142 34.72 -19.84 -18.35
C ASP A 142 33.87 -20.24 -19.57
N ARG A 143 32.65 -19.70 -19.72
CA ARG A 143 31.70 -20.07 -20.78
C ARG A 143 31.77 -19.19 -22.03
N GLY A 144 32.57 -18.12 -22.00
CA GLY A 144 32.72 -17.18 -23.11
C GLY A 144 31.52 -16.24 -23.29
N PRO A 145 31.54 -15.40 -24.35
CA PRO A 145 30.50 -14.41 -24.61
C PRO A 145 29.15 -15.03 -25.00
N PHE A 146 28.08 -14.22 -24.94
CA PHE A 146 26.81 -14.57 -25.57
C PHE A 146 26.93 -14.51 -27.10
N ALA A 147 26.40 -15.52 -27.77
CA ALA A 147 26.35 -15.64 -29.23
C ALA A 147 25.02 -15.12 -29.79
N ALA A 148 24.96 -14.95 -31.11
CA ALA A 148 23.75 -14.51 -31.79
C ALA A 148 22.57 -15.49 -31.62
N GLU A 149 22.83 -16.79 -31.44
CA GLU A 149 21.76 -17.75 -31.14
C GLU A 149 21.11 -17.49 -29.76
N ASP A 150 21.90 -17.09 -28.77
CA ASP A 150 21.42 -16.82 -27.40
C ASP A 150 20.53 -15.58 -27.37
N GLU A 151 20.96 -14.52 -28.06
CA GLU A 151 20.17 -13.31 -28.25
C GLU A 151 18.85 -13.63 -28.97
N ARG A 152 18.88 -14.40 -30.06
CA ARG A 152 17.66 -14.83 -30.76
C ARG A 152 16.74 -15.66 -29.85
N ALA A 153 17.29 -16.48 -28.97
CA ALA A 153 16.51 -17.26 -28.00
C ALA A 153 15.82 -16.35 -26.98
N LEU A 154 16.54 -15.36 -26.43
CA LEU A 154 15.94 -14.36 -25.55
C LEU A 154 14.83 -13.58 -26.28
N LEU A 155 15.11 -13.08 -27.48
CA LEU A 155 14.16 -12.25 -28.24
C LEU A 155 12.83 -12.97 -28.55
N ARG A 156 12.83 -14.30 -28.69
CA ARG A 156 11.57 -15.07 -28.80
C ARG A 156 10.75 -15.07 -27.51
N LEU A 157 11.40 -15.01 -26.35
CA LEU A 157 10.75 -14.98 -25.03
C LEU A 157 10.39 -13.55 -24.57
N VAL A 158 11.03 -12.51 -25.12
CA VAL A 158 10.80 -11.11 -24.75
C VAL A 158 9.31 -10.73 -24.70
N PRO A 159 8.46 -11.03 -25.70
CA PRO A 159 7.03 -10.70 -25.62
C PRO A 159 6.33 -11.25 -24.37
N HIS A 160 6.67 -12.47 -23.96
CA HIS A 160 6.07 -13.14 -22.80
C HIS A 160 6.66 -12.66 -21.47
N LEU A 161 7.98 -12.41 -21.43
CA LEU A 161 8.64 -11.78 -20.28
C LEU A 161 8.05 -10.40 -20.00
N ARG A 162 7.90 -9.57 -21.03
CA ARG A 162 7.31 -8.23 -20.92
C ARG A 162 5.90 -8.28 -20.35
N GLU A 163 5.06 -9.17 -20.89
CA GLU A 163 3.68 -9.28 -20.46
C GLU A 163 3.55 -9.82 -19.03
N SER A 164 4.28 -10.88 -18.69
CA SER A 164 4.29 -11.44 -17.35
C SER A 164 4.82 -10.46 -16.30
N ILE A 165 5.90 -9.72 -16.59
CA ILE A 165 6.42 -8.65 -15.73
C ILE A 165 5.37 -7.55 -15.56
N ARG A 166 4.75 -7.07 -16.65
CA ARG A 166 3.71 -6.02 -16.59
C ARG A 166 2.53 -6.44 -15.71
N LEU A 167 2.04 -7.68 -15.86
CA LEU A 167 0.94 -8.21 -15.07
C LEU A 167 1.32 -8.34 -13.60
N ARG A 168 2.52 -8.85 -13.30
CA ARG A 168 3.03 -8.98 -11.94
C ARG A 168 3.18 -7.62 -11.26
N LEU A 169 3.77 -6.63 -11.94
CA LEU A 169 3.91 -5.27 -11.39
C LEU A 169 2.55 -4.64 -11.10
N ARG A 170 1.57 -4.81 -12.00
CA ARG A 170 0.21 -4.31 -11.77
C ARG A 170 -0.46 -4.99 -10.58
N LEU A 171 -0.30 -6.30 -10.44
CA LEU A 171 -0.84 -7.04 -9.31
C LEU A 171 -0.20 -6.59 -7.99
N SER A 172 1.13 -6.51 -7.92
CA SER A 172 1.82 -6.04 -6.71
C SER A 172 1.41 -4.62 -6.31
N ASP A 173 1.19 -3.73 -7.29
CA ASP A 173 0.68 -2.38 -7.00
C ASP A 173 -0.75 -2.40 -6.45
N MET A 174 -1.62 -3.23 -7.01
CA MET A 174 -2.99 -3.42 -6.50
C MET A 174 -3.00 -4.03 -5.09
N GLU A 175 -2.13 -5.01 -4.81
CA GLU A 175 -1.97 -5.62 -3.49
C GLU A 175 -1.44 -4.60 -2.47
N ARG A 176 -0.43 -3.81 -2.85
CA ARG A 176 0.10 -2.72 -2.01
C ARG A 176 -0.97 -1.70 -1.70
N GLN A 177 -1.76 -1.28 -2.70
CA GLN A 177 -2.86 -0.32 -2.49
C GLN A 177 -3.93 -0.91 -1.58
N ALA A 178 -4.32 -2.18 -1.78
CA ALA A 178 -5.28 -2.85 -0.92
C ALA A 178 -4.79 -2.99 0.53
N ALA A 179 -3.50 -3.31 0.73
CA ALA A 179 -2.89 -3.40 2.05
C ALA A 179 -2.84 -2.04 2.74
N LEU A 180 -2.49 -0.97 2.02
CA LEU A 180 -2.53 0.40 2.55
C LEU A 180 -3.95 0.81 2.93
N THR A 181 -4.94 0.60 2.06
CA THR A 181 -6.35 0.88 2.36
C THR A 181 -6.82 0.10 3.59
N LYS A 182 -6.49 -1.18 3.69
CA LYS A 182 -6.83 -2.00 4.87
C LYS A 182 -6.18 -1.45 6.14
N THR A 183 -4.89 -1.14 6.08
CA THR A 183 -4.15 -0.58 7.23
C THR A 183 -4.73 0.75 7.68
N SER A 184 -5.13 1.63 6.76
CA SER A 184 -5.81 2.90 7.08
C SER A 184 -7.15 2.67 7.76
N LEU A 185 -7.97 1.73 7.25
CA LEU A 185 -9.25 1.38 7.87
C LEU A 185 -9.07 0.75 9.26
N ASP A 186 -8.05 -0.08 9.45
CA ASP A 186 -7.72 -0.73 10.72
C ASP A 186 -7.18 0.26 11.77
N ALA A 187 -6.64 1.42 11.34
CA ALA A 187 -6.26 2.51 12.23
C ALA A 187 -7.47 3.26 12.85
N ILE A 188 -8.66 3.10 12.27
CA ILE A 188 -9.89 3.70 12.79
C ILE A 188 -10.36 2.88 14.00
N ALA A 189 -10.31 3.50 15.19
CA ALA A 189 -10.68 2.84 16.45
C ALA A 189 -12.15 2.39 16.53
N ALA A 190 -13.03 3.00 15.73
CA ALA A 190 -14.43 2.64 15.72
C ALA A 190 -14.73 1.46 14.80
N PRO A 191 -15.68 0.57 15.18
CA PRO A 191 -16.12 -0.51 14.33
C PRO A 191 -16.72 0.00 13.01
N LEU A 192 -16.13 -0.43 11.89
CA LEU A 192 -16.60 -0.19 10.54
C LEU A 192 -16.89 -1.52 9.85
N LEU A 193 -18.08 -1.64 9.25
CA LEU A 193 -18.50 -2.81 8.49
C LEU A 193 -19.12 -2.38 7.16
N VAL A 194 -18.91 -3.17 6.11
CA VAL A 194 -19.65 -3.09 4.85
C VAL A 194 -20.58 -4.28 4.81
N ALA A 195 -21.89 -4.05 4.74
CA ALA A 195 -22.89 -5.11 4.78
C ALA A 195 -23.97 -4.96 3.70
N ASP A 196 -24.53 -6.08 3.27
CA ASP A 196 -25.71 -6.10 2.39
C ASP A 196 -27.02 -5.88 3.16
N ALA A 197 -28.13 -5.83 2.43
CA ALA A 197 -29.46 -5.66 3.02
C ALA A 197 -29.88 -6.84 3.93
N GLN A 198 -29.25 -7.99 3.80
CA GLN A 198 -29.51 -9.21 4.58
C GLN A 198 -28.63 -9.28 5.84
N GLY A 199 -27.65 -8.38 5.99
CA GLY A 199 -26.71 -8.37 7.11
C GLY A 199 -25.53 -9.34 6.94
N HIS A 200 -25.24 -9.76 5.71
CA HIS A 200 -23.93 -10.35 5.40
C HIS A 200 -22.90 -9.24 5.32
N VAL A 201 -21.84 -9.40 6.10
CA VAL A 201 -20.72 -8.46 6.13
C VAL A 201 -19.75 -8.89 5.03
N ALA A 202 -19.52 -8.00 4.07
CA ALA A 202 -18.57 -8.17 2.99
C ALA A 202 -17.15 -7.79 3.40
N LEU A 203 -17.01 -6.71 4.19
CA LEU A 203 -15.73 -6.20 4.70
C LEU A 203 -15.92 -5.64 6.11
N ALA A 204 -14.89 -5.70 6.93
CA ALA A 204 -14.83 -5.01 8.22
C ALA A 204 -13.38 -4.60 8.51
N ASN A 205 -13.19 -3.52 9.25
CA ASN A 205 -11.88 -3.21 9.83
C ASN A 205 -11.66 -4.05 11.11
N ALA A 206 -10.47 -4.02 11.68
CA ALA A 206 -10.11 -4.78 12.88
C ALA A 206 -11.09 -4.57 14.05
N ALA A 207 -11.51 -3.32 14.31
CA ALA A 207 -12.52 -3.02 15.33
C ALA A 207 -13.90 -3.59 14.97
N GLY A 208 -14.27 -3.55 13.69
CA GLY A 208 -15.49 -4.13 13.11
C GLY A 208 -15.56 -5.64 13.27
N GLU A 209 -14.47 -6.34 12.96
CA GLU A 209 -14.35 -7.80 13.12
C GLU A 209 -14.52 -8.21 14.59
N GLN A 210 -13.86 -7.51 15.51
CA GLN A 210 -13.99 -7.74 16.95
C GLN A 210 -15.42 -7.48 17.44
N TRP A 211 -16.01 -6.36 17.03
CA TRP A 211 -17.37 -6.00 17.39
C TRP A 211 -18.39 -7.02 16.84
N GLN A 212 -18.21 -7.47 15.60
CA GLN A 212 -19.04 -8.48 14.97
C GLN A 212 -18.94 -9.84 15.67
N ALA A 213 -17.74 -10.25 16.10
CA ALA A 213 -17.55 -11.49 16.85
C ALA A 213 -18.33 -11.48 18.18
N GLN A 214 -18.36 -10.33 18.85
CA GLN A 214 -19.05 -10.15 20.14
C GLN A 214 -20.57 -9.99 20.00
N HIS A 215 -21.04 -9.25 18.99
CA HIS A 215 -22.44 -8.79 18.89
C HIS A 215 -23.21 -9.36 17.69
N GLY A 216 -22.53 -9.82 16.64
CA GLY A 216 -23.10 -10.07 15.31
C GLY A 216 -24.27 -11.05 15.29
N LYS A 217 -24.22 -12.14 16.08
CA LYS A 217 -25.31 -13.12 16.16
C LYS A 217 -26.59 -12.51 16.76
N LYS A 218 -26.46 -11.68 17.80
CA LYS A 218 -27.60 -11.02 18.46
C LYS A 218 -28.19 -9.92 17.58
N LEU A 219 -27.34 -9.16 16.89
CA LEU A 219 -27.75 -8.05 16.03
C LEU A 219 -28.60 -8.48 14.84
N ARG A 220 -28.28 -9.61 14.20
CA ARG A 220 -29.06 -10.13 13.06
C ARG A 220 -30.53 -10.41 13.41
N ALA A 221 -30.83 -10.69 14.67
CA ALA A 221 -32.18 -10.89 15.17
C ALA A 221 -32.91 -9.58 15.52
N LEU A 222 -32.21 -8.44 15.59
CA LEU A 222 -32.83 -7.15 15.91
C LEU A 222 -33.52 -6.55 14.69
N ALA A 223 -34.82 -6.27 14.82
CA ALA A 223 -35.60 -5.59 13.78
C ALA A 223 -35.00 -4.22 13.39
N ASN A 224 -34.41 -3.49 14.35
CA ASN A 224 -33.76 -2.21 14.07
C ASN A 224 -32.50 -2.34 13.21
N TRP A 225 -31.71 -3.40 13.40
CA TRP A 225 -30.54 -3.70 12.57
C TRP A 225 -30.95 -3.94 11.11
N GLN A 226 -31.93 -4.82 10.90
CA GLN A 226 -32.48 -5.12 9.57
C GLN A 226 -33.06 -3.87 8.91
N ARG A 227 -33.82 -3.06 9.66
CA ARG A 227 -34.44 -1.83 9.15
C ARG A 227 -33.40 -0.81 8.68
N VAL A 228 -32.32 -0.63 9.44
CA VAL A 228 -31.25 0.31 9.08
C VAL A 228 -30.51 -0.14 7.83
N LEU A 229 -30.18 -1.43 7.72
CA LEU A 229 -29.57 -1.99 6.50
C LEU A 229 -30.49 -1.91 5.28
N HIS A 230 -31.79 -2.25 5.41
CA HIS A 230 -32.76 -2.12 4.32
C HIS A 230 -32.87 -0.69 3.82
N THR A 231 -32.80 0.29 4.72
CA THR A 231 -32.88 1.71 4.36
C THR A 231 -31.61 2.18 3.65
N ALA A 232 -30.43 1.82 4.18
CA ALA A 232 -29.15 2.18 3.60
C ALA A 232 -28.88 1.49 2.25
N CYS A 233 -29.36 0.25 2.07
CA CYS A 233 -29.24 -0.49 0.81
C CYS A 233 -30.38 -0.19 -0.18
N GLY A 234 -31.36 0.65 0.18
CA GLY A 234 -32.48 0.99 -0.71
C GLY A 234 -33.44 -0.17 -1.04
N ARG A 235 -33.60 -1.14 -0.14
CA ARG A 235 -34.44 -2.34 -0.37
C ARG A 235 -35.92 -2.02 -0.64
N HIS A 236 -36.42 -0.95 -0.04
CA HIS A 236 -37.84 -0.54 -0.09
C HIS A 236 -38.04 0.91 -0.60
N GLY A 237 -37.04 1.48 -1.27
CA GLY A 237 -37.06 2.88 -1.71
C GLY A 237 -35.66 3.43 -1.97
N PRO A 238 -35.50 4.75 -2.18
CA PRO A 238 -34.19 5.34 -2.40
C PRO A 238 -33.28 5.09 -1.20
N ALA A 239 -32.05 4.66 -1.50
CA ALA A 239 -31.01 4.42 -0.50
C ALA A 239 -30.70 5.73 0.26
N ARG A 240 -30.74 5.68 1.59
CA ARG A 240 -30.46 6.84 2.45
C ARG A 240 -29.87 6.41 3.79
N ALA A 241 -29.19 7.34 4.46
CA ALA A 241 -28.65 7.09 5.78
C ALA A 241 -29.76 6.74 6.78
N ALA A 242 -29.48 5.81 7.70
CA ALA A 242 -30.35 5.44 8.80
C ALA A 242 -29.51 5.12 10.04
N ALA A 243 -30.08 5.34 11.21
CA ALA A 243 -29.41 5.08 12.47
C ALA A 243 -30.35 4.51 13.53
N PHE A 244 -29.80 3.79 14.49
CA PHE A 244 -30.52 3.37 15.69
C PHE A 244 -29.58 3.26 16.89
N ARG A 245 -30.17 3.30 18.08
CA ARG A 245 -29.46 3.12 19.35
C ARG A 245 -29.52 1.66 19.78
N LEU A 246 -28.38 1.11 20.15
CA LEU A 246 -28.21 -0.20 20.77
C LEU A 246 -28.31 -0.02 22.28
N HIS A 247 -29.30 -0.66 22.91
CA HIS A 247 -29.45 -0.63 24.36
C HIS A 247 -28.49 -1.66 25.00
N ASN A 248 -27.21 -1.30 25.06
CA ASN A 248 -26.14 -2.05 25.74
C ASN A 248 -25.49 -1.17 26.83
N PRO A 249 -24.60 -1.72 27.69
CA PRO A 249 -23.99 -0.94 28.76
C PRO A 249 -23.21 0.31 28.30
N SER A 250 -22.74 0.34 27.05
CA SER A 250 -22.04 1.48 26.43
C SER A 250 -22.95 2.40 25.61
N ASP A 251 -24.23 2.08 25.52
CA ASP A 251 -25.29 2.78 24.80
C ASP A 251 -24.93 3.14 23.34
N ASP A 252 -24.39 2.17 22.60
CA ASP A 252 -23.84 2.39 21.26
C ASP A 252 -24.88 2.90 20.24
N TYR A 253 -24.44 3.71 19.29
CA TYR A 253 -25.18 4.11 18.11
C TYR A 253 -24.65 3.38 16.88
N VAL A 254 -25.57 2.83 16.10
CA VAL A 254 -25.27 2.24 14.79
C VAL A 254 -25.80 3.19 13.73
N VAL A 255 -24.93 3.61 12.82
CA VAL A 255 -25.26 4.43 11.67
C VAL A 255 -24.92 3.64 10.42
N ALA A 256 -25.88 3.47 9.50
CA ALA A 256 -25.62 2.91 8.19
C ALA A 256 -25.88 3.96 7.11
N THR A 257 -24.93 4.11 6.20
CA THR A 257 -25.04 4.98 5.03
C THR A 257 -24.97 4.16 3.75
N PRO A 258 -25.65 4.57 2.67
CA PRO A 258 -25.49 3.94 1.37
C PRO A 258 -24.02 4.00 0.93
N LEU A 259 -23.46 2.86 0.52
CA LEU A 259 -22.20 2.85 -0.19
C LEU A 259 -22.52 3.10 -1.67
N ALA A 260 -22.02 4.19 -2.24
CA ALA A 260 -22.32 4.55 -3.63
C ALA A 260 -21.89 3.41 -4.59
N PRO A 261 -22.76 2.96 -5.50
CA PRO A 261 -22.44 1.88 -6.44
C PRO A 261 -21.39 2.28 -7.51
N ASP A 262 -20.94 3.53 -7.53
CA ASP A 262 -20.20 4.15 -8.63
C ASP A 262 -18.71 3.75 -8.72
N HIS A 263 -18.28 2.70 -8.01
CA HIS A 263 -16.94 2.14 -8.19
C HIS A 263 -16.98 0.97 -9.15
N GLY A 264 -16.19 1.03 -10.24
CA GLY A 264 -16.10 -0.05 -11.26
C GLY A 264 -15.71 -1.44 -10.73
N HIS A 265 -15.28 -1.54 -9.46
CA HIS A 265 -15.01 -2.80 -8.75
C HIS A 265 -16.22 -3.33 -7.94
N ALA A 266 -17.19 -2.47 -7.60
CA ALA A 266 -18.46 -2.86 -6.99
C ALA A 266 -19.35 -3.64 -7.97
N ALA A 267 -19.05 -3.63 -9.27
CA ALA A 267 -19.74 -4.41 -10.30
C ALA A 267 -19.68 -5.93 -10.08
N SER A 268 -18.75 -6.42 -9.23
CA SER A 268 -18.72 -7.82 -8.79
C SER A 268 -19.78 -8.15 -7.73
N HIS A 269 -20.24 -7.14 -6.98
CA HIS A 269 -21.36 -7.23 -6.05
C HIS A 269 -22.63 -6.74 -6.75
N THR A 270 -23.42 -7.67 -7.26
CA THR A 270 -24.74 -7.40 -7.87
C THR A 270 -25.78 -6.81 -6.92
N GLN A 271 -25.42 -6.53 -5.65
CA GLN A 271 -26.34 -6.08 -4.60
C GLN A 271 -25.86 -4.77 -3.94
N PRO A 272 -26.78 -3.83 -3.62
CA PRO A 272 -26.45 -2.62 -2.88
C PRO A 272 -25.84 -2.93 -1.51
N LEU A 273 -24.82 -2.17 -1.13
CA LEU A 273 -24.10 -2.29 0.14
C LEU A 273 -24.31 -1.04 0.99
N ALA A 274 -24.21 -1.22 2.31
CA ALA A 274 -24.21 -0.14 3.30
C ALA A 274 -22.88 -0.11 4.06
N LEU A 275 -22.35 1.09 4.28
CA LEU A 275 -21.28 1.34 5.24
C LEU A 275 -21.91 1.53 6.62
N VAL A 276 -21.56 0.67 7.56
CA VAL A 276 -22.04 0.66 8.94
C VAL A 276 -20.93 1.12 9.86
N LEU A 277 -21.21 2.16 10.63
CA LEU A 277 -20.34 2.70 11.67
C LEU A 277 -21.00 2.51 13.03
N VAL A 278 -20.23 2.02 14.00
CA VAL A 278 -20.67 1.90 15.40
C VAL A 278 -19.92 2.91 16.26
N ARG A 279 -20.67 3.70 17.03
CA ARG A 279 -20.13 4.71 17.96
C ARG A 279 -20.62 4.40 19.37
N SER A 280 -19.72 4.29 20.33
CA SER A 280 -20.13 4.20 21.74
C SER A 280 -20.61 5.58 22.22
N ALA A 281 -21.75 5.64 22.92
CA ALA A 281 -22.17 6.87 23.61
C ALA A 281 -21.24 7.21 24.78
N ALA A 282 -20.60 6.19 25.36
CA ALA A 282 -19.60 6.32 26.41
C ALA A 282 -18.17 6.51 25.86
N GLY A 283 -18.00 6.61 24.53
CA GLY A 283 -16.69 6.75 23.90
C GLY A 283 -16.00 8.04 24.32
N GLN A 284 -14.78 7.94 24.84
CA GLN A 284 -13.89 9.09 24.88
C GLN A 284 -13.72 9.60 23.44
N PRO A 285 -13.91 10.91 23.17
CA PRO A 285 -13.49 11.48 21.89
C PRO A 285 -12.04 11.07 21.65
N LEU A 286 -11.66 10.77 20.40
CA LEU A 286 -10.25 10.68 20.05
C LEU A 286 -9.55 11.89 20.67
N SER A 287 -8.57 11.64 21.53
CA SER A 287 -7.84 12.70 22.20
C SER A 287 -6.95 13.39 21.17
N LEU A 288 -7.55 14.31 20.41
CA LEU A 288 -6.83 15.30 19.62
C LEU A 288 -6.22 16.37 20.52
N GLN A 289 -6.12 16.18 21.84
CA GLN A 289 -5.72 17.23 22.76
C GLN A 289 -4.35 17.81 22.42
N GLY A 290 -3.36 16.98 22.08
CA GLY A 290 -2.06 17.45 21.60
C GLY A 290 -2.20 18.27 20.32
N SER A 291 -2.93 17.75 19.33
CA SER A 291 -3.13 18.42 18.05
C SER A 291 -3.97 19.71 18.14
N LEU A 292 -4.98 19.75 19.02
CA LEU A 292 -5.80 20.93 19.31
C LEU A 292 -5.00 21.96 20.10
N ALA A 293 -4.17 21.51 21.05
CA ALA A 293 -3.26 22.37 21.79
C ALA A 293 -2.25 23.02 20.84
N ASP A 294 -1.69 22.29 19.89
CA ASP A 294 -0.79 22.84 18.87
C ASP A 294 -1.54 23.78 17.91
N LEU A 295 -2.69 23.35 17.40
CA LEU A 295 -3.51 24.11 16.44
C LEU A 295 -3.94 25.47 16.99
N PHE A 296 -4.44 25.50 18.23
CA PHE A 296 -4.90 26.72 18.89
C PHE A 296 -3.83 27.36 19.79
N ARG A 297 -2.61 26.81 19.81
CA ARG A 297 -1.50 27.26 20.68
C ARG A 297 -1.93 27.39 22.14
N LEU A 298 -2.61 26.37 22.65
CA LEU A 298 -3.08 26.30 24.02
C LEU A 298 -1.91 26.08 24.97
N THR A 299 -1.98 26.73 26.14
CA THR A 299 -1.09 26.43 27.26
C THR A 299 -1.48 25.10 27.91
N PRO A 300 -0.58 24.45 28.68
CA PRO A 300 -0.92 23.24 29.42
C PRO A 300 -2.11 23.40 30.39
N ALA A 301 -2.35 24.61 30.89
CA ALA A 301 -3.52 24.90 31.73
C ALA A 301 -4.82 24.95 30.92
N GLU A 302 -4.80 25.62 29.76
CA GLU A 302 -5.97 25.72 28.86
C GLU A 302 -6.34 24.36 28.26
N ALA A 303 -5.34 23.53 27.89
CA ALA A 303 -5.58 22.19 27.37
C ALA A 303 -6.28 21.29 28.42
N ARG A 304 -5.80 21.31 29.67
CA ARG A 304 -6.43 20.59 30.79
C ARG A 304 -7.84 21.09 31.10
N LEU A 305 -8.07 22.40 31.02
CA LEU A 305 -9.43 22.94 31.17
C LEU A 305 -10.34 22.45 30.03
N LEU A 306 -9.87 22.49 28.78
CA LEU A 306 -10.65 22.02 27.62
C LEU A 306 -10.99 20.52 27.70
N GLU A 307 -10.10 19.70 28.26
CA GLU A 307 -10.36 18.28 28.53
C GLU A 307 -11.51 18.08 29.51
N LEU A 308 -11.48 18.77 30.65
CA LEU A 308 -12.53 18.67 31.66
C LEU A 308 -13.89 19.14 31.13
N LEU A 309 -13.89 20.17 30.27
CA LEU A 309 -15.12 20.65 29.63
C LEU A 309 -15.68 19.66 28.59
N GLN A 310 -14.83 18.84 27.95
CA GLN A 310 -15.27 17.77 27.04
C GLN A 310 -15.83 16.55 27.79
N GLN A 311 -15.52 16.40 29.08
CA GLN A 311 -16.07 15.38 29.97
C GLN A 311 -17.37 15.86 30.66
N ASP A 312 -18.02 16.90 30.10
CA ASP A 312 -19.24 17.53 30.63
C ASP A 312 -19.14 18.10 32.06
N LEU A 313 -17.93 18.34 32.58
CA LEU A 313 -17.77 19.01 33.88
C LEU A 313 -18.15 20.50 33.78
N SER A 314 -18.83 21.00 34.81
CA SER A 314 -19.07 22.43 34.98
C SER A 314 -17.78 23.18 35.31
N LEU A 315 -17.75 24.50 35.08
CA LEU A 315 -16.59 25.34 35.42
C LEU A 315 -16.22 25.29 36.92
N ALA A 316 -17.21 25.07 37.80
CA ALA A 316 -16.97 24.92 39.23
C ALA A 316 -16.25 23.60 39.55
N GLN A 317 -16.72 22.50 38.96
CA GLN A 317 -16.08 21.19 39.11
C GLN A 317 -14.70 21.16 38.44
N ALA A 318 -14.53 21.86 37.31
CA ALA A 318 -13.23 22.00 36.67
C ALA A 318 -12.24 22.78 37.55
N ALA A 319 -12.70 23.84 38.23
CA ALA A 319 -11.86 24.59 39.17
C ALA A 319 -11.39 23.71 40.34
N GLU A 320 -12.30 22.92 40.90
CA GLU A 320 -12.00 21.94 41.96
C GLU A 320 -11.02 20.87 41.47
N SER A 321 -11.28 20.26 40.30
CA SER A 321 -10.42 19.23 39.72
C SER A 321 -9.02 19.73 39.36
N LEU A 322 -8.87 21.01 39.01
CA LEU A 322 -7.59 21.63 38.68
C LEU A 322 -6.87 22.23 39.91
N GLY A 323 -7.52 22.29 41.07
CA GLY A 323 -6.99 22.91 42.29
C GLY A 323 -6.78 24.43 42.16
N VAL A 324 -7.60 25.12 41.36
CA VAL A 324 -7.49 26.57 41.12
C VAL A 324 -8.79 27.29 41.44
N SER A 325 -8.74 28.61 41.57
CA SER A 325 -9.95 29.40 41.82
C SER A 325 -10.89 29.42 40.62
N TYR A 326 -12.20 29.58 40.88
CA TYR A 326 -13.19 29.77 39.82
C TYR A 326 -12.90 30.99 38.92
N ALA A 327 -12.31 32.05 39.50
CA ALA A 327 -11.88 33.22 38.75
C ALA A 327 -10.75 32.86 37.76
N THR A 328 -9.80 32.02 38.17
CA THR A 328 -8.72 31.51 37.31
C THR A 328 -9.26 30.70 36.14
N VAL A 329 -10.22 29.81 36.37
CA VAL A 329 -10.90 29.04 35.31
C VAL A 329 -11.61 29.98 34.33
N LYS A 330 -12.31 31.02 34.81
CA LYS A 330 -12.94 32.02 33.94
C LYS A 330 -11.93 32.76 33.06
N THR A 331 -10.77 33.13 33.60
CA THR A 331 -9.69 33.77 32.82
C THR A 331 -9.13 32.82 31.75
N GLN A 332 -8.90 31.55 32.11
CA GLN A 332 -8.45 30.52 31.16
C GLN A 332 -9.50 30.25 30.06
N LEU A 333 -10.79 30.21 30.40
CA LEU A 333 -11.88 30.06 29.44
C LEU A 333 -11.99 31.25 28.49
N ALA A 334 -11.81 32.48 28.98
CA ALA A 334 -11.79 33.68 28.13
C ALA A 334 -10.62 33.65 27.14
N SER A 335 -9.46 33.18 27.59
CA SER A 335 -8.29 32.96 26.73
C SER A 335 -8.56 31.87 25.68
N LEU A 336 -9.18 30.76 26.07
CA LEU A 336 -9.63 29.71 25.14
C LEU A 336 -10.57 30.26 24.05
N PHE A 337 -11.57 31.07 24.43
CA PHE A 337 -12.47 31.74 23.48
C PHE A 337 -11.71 32.63 22.50
N HIS A 338 -10.76 33.41 22.97
CA HIS A 338 -9.93 34.25 22.11
C HIS A 338 -9.11 33.42 21.12
N LYS A 339 -8.43 32.36 21.59
CA LYS A 339 -7.57 31.50 20.75
C LYS A 339 -8.33 30.64 19.75
N THR A 340 -9.57 30.28 20.07
CA THR A 340 -10.43 29.45 19.21
C THR A 340 -11.41 30.25 18.36
N GLY A 341 -11.48 31.58 18.54
CA GLY A 341 -12.44 32.44 17.84
C GLY A 341 -13.90 32.20 18.24
N THR A 342 -14.14 31.56 19.38
CA THR A 342 -15.49 31.25 19.89
C THR A 342 -15.91 32.25 20.95
N ARG A 343 -17.21 32.33 21.27
CA ARG A 343 -17.74 33.30 22.25
C ARG A 343 -18.49 32.63 23.41
N ARG A 344 -18.86 31.36 23.24
CA ARG A 344 -19.64 30.58 24.22
C ARG A 344 -19.05 29.18 24.37
N GLN A 345 -19.19 28.59 25.56
CA GLN A 345 -18.71 27.24 25.84
C GLN A 345 -19.30 26.20 24.87
N ALA A 346 -20.60 26.32 24.54
CA ALA A 346 -21.24 25.44 23.56
C ALA A 346 -20.65 25.57 22.14
N GLU A 347 -20.20 26.77 21.74
CA GLU A 347 -19.55 26.99 20.44
C GLU A 347 -18.14 26.39 20.43
N LEU A 348 -17.40 26.54 21.53
CA LEU A 348 -16.09 25.92 21.74
C LEU A 348 -16.19 24.39 21.65
N LEU A 349 -17.12 23.80 22.40
CA LEU A 349 -17.33 22.34 22.37
C LEU A 349 -17.76 21.86 20.99
N LEU A 350 -18.70 22.56 20.33
CA LEU A 350 -19.12 22.21 18.96
C LEU A 350 -17.97 22.28 17.94
N LEU A 351 -17.10 23.29 18.05
CA LEU A 351 -15.90 23.42 17.21
C LEU A 351 -14.97 22.23 17.42
N VAL A 352 -14.69 21.88 18.67
CA VAL A 352 -13.83 20.74 19.02
C VAL A 352 -14.44 19.42 18.54
N THR A 353 -15.75 19.22 18.71
CA THR A 353 -16.46 18.04 18.18
C THR A 353 -16.36 17.96 16.66
N ARG A 354 -16.53 19.07 15.94
CA ARG A 354 -16.41 19.09 14.47
C ARG A 354 -15.00 18.76 13.99
N LEU A 355 -13.98 19.31 14.65
CA LEU A 355 -12.58 19.01 14.34
C LEU A 355 -12.22 17.56 14.67
N SER A 356 -12.78 17.02 15.76
CA SER A 356 -12.63 15.61 16.12
C SER A 356 -13.24 14.68 15.07
N MET A 357 -14.43 14.99 14.58
CA MET A 357 -15.06 14.26 13.47
C MET A 357 -14.30 14.41 12.13
N ALA A 358 -13.71 15.58 11.86
CA ALA A 358 -12.95 15.82 10.64
C ALA A 358 -11.61 15.09 10.64
N ALA A 359 -10.92 15.00 11.79
CA ALA A 359 -9.70 14.22 11.92
C ALA A 359 -9.96 12.72 11.77
N GLU A 360 -11.11 12.22 12.26
CA GLU A 360 -11.56 10.85 12.01
C GLU A 360 -11.78 10.54 10.53
N ALA A 361 -12.28 11.52 9.76
CA ALA A 361 -12.51 11.40 8.33
C ALA A 361 -11.28 11.71 7.44
N ALA A 362 -10.22 12.28 8.02
CA ALA A 362 -8.94 12.55 7.33
C ALA A 362 -7.87 11.49 7.67
N ALA A 363 -8.07 10.73 8.75
CA ALA A 363 -7.33 9.51 9.07
C ALA A 363 -7.90 8.26 8.35
N SER A 364 -9.03 8.40 7.63
CA SER A 364 -9.62 7.43 6.70
C SER A 364 -9.23 7.73 5.26
#